data_AF-M3CY74-F1
#
_entry.id   AF-M3CY74-F1
#
_cell.length_a   1.000
_cell.length_b   1.000
_cell.length_c   1.000
_cell.angle_alpha   90.00
_cell.angle_beta   90.00
_cell.angle_gamma   90.00
#
_symmetry.space_group_name_H-M   'P 1'
#
loop_
_entity.id
_entity.type
_entity.pdbx_description
1 polymer ?
#
loop_
_entity_poly.entity_id
_entity_poly.type
_entity_poly.pdbx_seq_one_letter_code
_entity_poly.pdbx_strand_id
1 'polypeptide(L)'
;MEFEESSLRGMYDLVTLGVAGGTQISSRTSAVLAKLLSTTTTGDETTKTSIVALTATSKAASKLISIVEIAKRELLARGQKVYQYNALGSRMTEIPRRTHVETVVTAENPAEEESDESEEDAFEVMGGVVAAAAPGQESEGMKKRNIPTLKIYLSTVSVKELKLAFGEQT
;
A
#
# COMPACT_ATOMS: atom_id res chain seq x y z
N MET A 1 19.69 3.66 -1.08
CA MET A 1 19.74 5.13 -0.96
C MET A 1 18.33 5.55 -0.59
N GLU A 2 18.12 6.04 0.62
CA GLU A 2 16.79 6.45 1.07
C GLU A 2 16.50 7.82 0.45
N PHE A 3 15.44 7.90 -0.36
CA PHE A 3 15.05 9.16 -1.00
C PHE A 3 14.41 10.06 0.05
N GLU A 4 15.03 11.20 0.33
CA GLU A 4 14.57 12.17 1.33
C GLU A 4 13.35 12.96 0.81
N GLU A 5 12.14 12.51 1.19
CA GLU A 5 10.89 13.23 0.87
C GLU A 5 10.87 14.68 1.38
N SER A 6 11.64 14.97 2.43
CA SER A 6 11.73 16.30 3.05
C SER A 6 12.18 17.36 2.05
N SER A 7 13.16 17.04 1.19
CA SER A 7 13.65 17.93 0.14
C SER A 7 12.57 18.18 -0.92
N LEU A 8 11.78 17.17 -1.25
CA LEU A 8 10.70 17.27 -2.24
C LEU A 8 9.56 18.16 -1.73
N ARG A 9 9.20 18.08 -0.45
CA ARG A 9 8.17 18.96 0.18
C ARG A 9 8.55 20.44 0.17
N GLY A 10 9.84 20.77 0.19
CA GLY A 10 10.29 22.15 0.10
C GLY A 10 10.02 22.76 -1.28
N MET A 11 10.33 21.99 -2.32
CA MET A 11 10.31 22.42 -3.73
C MET A 11 8.92 22.30 -4.38
N TYR A 12 8.14 21.30 -3.99
CA TYR A 12 6.89 20.92 -4.63
C TYR A 12 5.72 20.91 -3.66
N ASP A 13 4.50 21.06 -4.19
CA ASP A 13 3.29 20.78 -3.40
C ASP A 13 3.05 19.27 -3.38
N LEU A 14 3.66 18.60 -2.40
CA LEU A 14 3.59 17.15 -2.24
C LEU A 14 2.41 16.74 -1.35
N VAL A 15 1.42 16.08 -1.95
CA VAL A 15 0.28 15.51 -1.24
C VAL A 15 0.43 14.00 -1.14
N THR A 16 0.44 13.46 0.08
CA THR A 16 0.54 12.01 0.31
C THR A 16 -0.83 11.41 0.61
N LEU A 17 -1.22 10.37 -0.13
CA LEU A 17 -2.51 9.68 0.00
C LEU A 17 -2.31 8.17 0.23
N GLY A 18 -2.86 7.64 1.32
CA GLY A 18 -2.83 6.20 1.61
C GLY A 18 -3.97 5.43 0.92
N VAL A 19 -3.65 4.22 0.45
CA VAL A 19 -4.61 3.24 -0.08
C VAL A 19 -4.56 1.98 0.76
N ALA A 20 -5.72 1.61 1.31
CA ALA A 20 -5.92 0.44 2.15
C ALA A 20 -7.10 -0.41 1.64
N GLY A 21 -7.34 -1.55 2.28
CA GLY A 21 -8.43 -2.47 1.92
C GLY A 21 -9.80 -1.80 1.85
N GLY A 22 -10.11 -0.88 2.77
CA GLY A 22 -11.38 -0.13 2.78
C GLY A 22 -11.43 1.11 1.88
N THR A 23 -10.34 1.49 1.20
CA THR A 23 -10.35 2.67 0.32
C THR A 23 -11.23 2.41 -0.90
N GLN A 24 -12.19 3.31 -1.13
CA GLN A 24 -12.98 3.30 -2.36
C GLN A 24 -12.17 3.87 -3.52
N ILE A 25 -12.17 3.16 -4.65
CA ILE A 25 -11.41 3.51 -5.84
C ILE A 25 -11.86 4.88 -6.37
N SER A 26 -13.16 5.07 -6.58
CA SER A 26 -13.75 6.31 -7.10
C SER A 26 -13.37 7.54 -6.27
N SER A 27 -13.61 7.50 -4.96
CA SER A 27 -13.28 8.59 -4.04
C SER A 27 -11.80 8.95 -4.10
N ARG A 28 -10.91 7.94 -4.12
CA ARG A 28 -9.47 8.20 -4.16
C ARG A 28 -9.02 8.74 -5.51
N THR A 29 -9.54 8.20 -6.61
CA THR A 29 -9.29 8.72 -7.97
C THR A 29 -9.71 10.18 -8.08
N SER A 30 -10.91 10.54 -7.64
CA SER A 30 -11.39 11.93 -7.65
C SER A 30 -10.48 12.86 -6.83
N ALA A 31 -10.00 12.40 -5.67
CA ALA A 31 -9.07 13.18 -4.85
C ALA A 31 -7.72 13.42 -5.55
N VAL A 32 -7.19 12.41 -6.24
CA VAL A 32 -5.94 12.53 -7.04
C VAL A 32 -6.12 13.56 -8.15
N LEU A 33 -7.21 13.44 -8.92
CA LEU A 33 -7.51 14.34 -10.02
C LEU A 33 -7.72 15.77 -9.55
N ALA A 34 -8.48 15.97 -8.46
CA ALA A 34 -8.70 17.28 -7.89
C ALA A 34 -7.38 17.96 -7.53
N LYS A 35 -6.42 17.23 -6.94
CA LYS A 35 -5.11 17.79 -6.58
C LYS A 35 -4.20 18.07 -7.77
N LEU A 36 -4.18 17.20 -8.78
CA LEU A 36 -3.34 17.39 -9.96
C LEU A 36 -3.88 18.48 -10.91
N LEU A 37 -5.20 18.69 -10.92
CA LEU A 37 -5.85 19.70 -11.75
C LEU A 37 -6.04 21.05 -11.03
N SER A 38 -5.92 21.07 -9.69
CA SER A 38 -5.91 22.34 -8.96
C SER A 38 -4.60 23.06 -9.26
N THR A 39 -4.68 24.17 -9.98
CA THR A 39 -3.58 25.13 -10.05
C THR A 39 -3.46 25.80 -8.71
N THR A 40 -2.42 25.46 -7.94
CA THR A 40 -2.09 26.12 -6.68
C THR A 40 -1.50 27.50 -6.96
N THR A 41 -2.38 28.47 -7.20
CA THR A 41 -2.03 29.89 -7.16
C THR A 41 -2.00 30.30 -5.70
N THR A 42 -0.92 29.98 -4.99
CA THR A 42 -0.68 30.56 -3.66
C THR A 42 -0.30 32.02 -3.89
N GLY A 43 -0.99 32.95 -3.23
CA GLY A 43 -1.03 34.39 -3.53
C GLY A 43 0.28 35.19 -3.41
N ASP A 44 1.44 34.53 -3.41
CA ASP A 44 2.78 35.13 -3.46
C ASP A 44 3.66 34.32 -4.46
N GLU A 45 3.59 34.72 -5.73
CA GLU A 45 4.54 34.55 -6.85
C GLU A 45 5.47 33.31 -6.96
N THR A 46 5.05 32.10 -6.57
CA THR A 46 5.68 30.85 -7.08
C THR A 46 4.67 29.72 -7.20
N THR A 47 4.24 29.40 -8.43
CA THR A 47 3.37 28.24 -8.70
C THR A 47 4.17 26.95 -8.53
N LYS A 48 4.13 26.36 -7.33
CA LYS A 48 4.76 25.05 -7.07
C LYS A 48 4.03 23.96 -7.84
N THR A 49 4.78 23.08 -8.51
CA THR A 49 4.20 21.93 -9.20
C THR A 49 3.59 20.95 -8.19
N SER A 50 2.34 20.54 -8.43
CA SER A 50 1.65 19.55 -7.61
C SER A 50 2.16 18.14 -7.89
N ILE A 51 2.47 17.40 -6.83
CA ILE A 51 2.85 15.99 -6.88
C ILE A 51 1.94 15.22 -5.93
N VAL A 52 1.32 14.15 -6.41
CA VAL A 52 0.51 13.25 -5.59
C VAL A 52 1.25 11.94 -5.37
N ALA A 53 1.60 11.65 -4.13
CA ALA A 53 2.26 10.41 -3.71
C ALA A 53 1.22 9.44 -3.12
N LEU A 54 0.89 8.38 -3.86
CA LEU A 54 -0.01 7.34 -3.40
C LEU A 54 0.78 6.17 -2.83
N THR A 55 0.45 5.71 -1.62
CA THR A 55 1.16 4.61 -0.95
C THR A 55 0.22 3.49 -0.54
N ALA A 56 0.64 2.24 -0.74
CA ALA A 56 -0.08 1.06 -0.29
C ALA A 56 0.87 -0.06 0.15
N THR A 57 0.41 -0.86 1.11
CA THR A 57 1.04 -2.15 1.43
C THR A 57 0.70 -3.19 0.37
N SER A 58 1.45 -4.29 0.31
CA SER A 58 1.22 -5.43 -0.58
C SER A 58 -0.25 -5.83 -0.77
N LYS A 59 -1.02 -5.93 0.32
CA LYS A 59 -2.46 -6.30 0.29
C LYS A 59 -3.35 -5.34 -0.52
N ALA A 60 -2.94 -4.09 -0.67
CA ALA A 60 -3.70 -3.04 -1.36
C ALA A 60 -2.95 -2.49 -2.58
N ALA A 61 -1.82 -3.09 -2.97
CA ALA A 61 -1.00 -2.64 -4.09
C ALA A 61 -1.75 -2.72 -5.43
N SER A 62 -2.48 -3.81 -5.69
CA SER A 62 -3.30 -3.95 -6.90
C SER A 62 -4.37 -2.86 -7.00
N LYS A 63 -5.00 -2.51 -5.86
CA LYS A 63 -5.99 -1.43 -5.79
C LYS A 63 -5.35 -0.06 -6.05
N LEU A 64 -4.17 0.17 -5.49
CA LEU A 64 -3.39 1.38 -5.73
C LEU A 64 -3.10 1.55 -7.23
N ILE A 65 -2.64 0.49 -7.90
CA ILE A 65 -2.39 0.50 -9.35
C ILE A 65 -3.68 0.83 -10.10
N SER A 66 -4.81 0.19 -9.78
CA SER A 66 -6.10 0.49 -10.43
C SER A 66 -6.50 1.96 -10.30
N ILE A 67 -6.33 2.57 -9.12
CA ILE A 67 -6.60 4.00 -8.90
C ILE A 67 -5.71 4.87 -9.80
N VAL A 68 -4.42 4.57 -9.85
CA VAL A 68 -3.45 5.29 -10.70
C VAL A 68 -3.81 5.18 -12.18
N GLU A 69 -4.11 3.98 -12.67
CA GLU A 69 -4.44 3.76 -14.08
C GLU A 69 -5.77 4.40 -14.50
N ILE A 70 -6.76 4.46 -13.60
CA ILE A 70 -7.99 5.21 -13.86
C ILE A 70 -7.68 6.72 -13.91
N ALA A 71 -6.93 7.24 -12.94
CA ALA A 71 -6.57 8.65 -12.91
C ALA A 71 -5.77 9.07 -14.17
N LYS A 72 -4.81 8.25 -14.62
CA LYS A 72 -4.06 8.50 -15.86
C LYS A 72 -4.98 8.57 -17.08
N ARG A 73 -5.89 7.61 -17.24
CA ARG A 73 -6.86 7.61 -18.35
C ARG A 73 -7.71 8.87 -18.35
N GLU A 74 -8.17 9.32 -17.19
CA GLU A 74 -8.95 10.56 -17.09
C GLU A 74 -8.13 11.83 -17.40
N LEU A 75 -6.87 11.90 -16.95
CA LEU A 75 -6.00 13.03 -17.26
C LEU A 75 -5.66 13.10 -18.75
N LEU A 76 -5.34 11.95 -19.37
CA LEU A 76 -5.08 11.85 -20.80
C LEU A 76 -6.33 12.22 -21.63
N ALA A 77 -7.53 11.78 -21.20
CA ALA A 77 -8.79 12.18 -21.84
C ALA A 77 -9.05 13.69 -21.76
N ARG A 78 -8.50 14.38 -20.75
CA ARG A 78 -8.54 15.84 -20.60
C ARG A 78 -7.37 16.55 -21.31
N GLY A 79 -6.55 15.82 -22.07
CA GLY A 79 -5.38 16.36 -22.78
C GLY A 79 -4.20 16.74 -21.88
N GLN A 80 -4.19 16.29 -20.62
CA GLN A 80 -3.09 16.53 -19.69
C GLN A 80 -2.03 15.44 -19.84
N LYS A 81 -0.75 15.85 -19.85
CA LYS A 81 0.36 14.90 -19.76
C LYS A 81 0.45 14.39 -18.33
N VAL A 82 0.88 13.14 -18.17
CA VAL A 82 1.09 12.54 -16.85
C VAL A 82 2.45 11.89 -16.81
N TYR A 83 3.16 12.11 -15.72
CA TYR A 83 4.45 11.53 -15.41
C TYR A 83 4.31 10.71 -14.13
N GLN A 84 4.75 9.46 -14.20
CA GLN A 84 4.67 8.49 -13.12
C GLN A 84 6.08 8.08 -12.67
N TYR A 85 6.26 7.99 -11.35
CA TYR A 85 7.51 7.53 -10.73
C TYR A 85 7.18 6.47 -9.67
N ASN A 86 7.80 5.29 -9.77
CA ASN A 86 7.48 4.14 -8.92
C ASN A 86 8.60 3.87 -7.93
N ALA A 87 8.27 3.89 -6.64
CA ALA A 87 9.18 3.58 -5.56
C ALA A 87 8.71 2.33 -4.80
N LEU A 88 9.59 1.34 -4.71
CA LEU A 88 9.38 0.15 -3.87
C LEU A 88 10.10 0.35 -2.55
N GLY A 89 9.41 0.01 -1.46
CA GLY A 89 9.93 0.06 -0.11
C GLY A 89 9.45 -1.13 0.70
N SER A 90 9.81 -1.15 1.97
CA SER A 90 9.43 -2.24 2.86
C SER A 90 9.25 -1.71 4.27
N ARG A 91 8.18 -2.10 4.96
CA ARG A 91 7.89 -1.71 6.35
C ARG A 91 7.91 -2.95 7.24
N MET A 92 8.70 -2.90 8.29
CA MET A 92 8.71 -3.93 9.33
C MET A 92 7.44 -3.84 10.17
N THR A 93 6.70 -4.94 10.25
CA THR A 93 5.50 -5.06 11.08
C THR A 93 5.56 -6.34 11.89
N GLU A 94 5.12 -6.27 13.14
CA GLU A 94 4.95 -7.43 14.01
C GLU A 94 3.55 -8.02 13.76
N ILE A 95 3.51 -9.29 13.37
CA ILE A 95 2.25 -9.99 13.11
C ILE A 95 2.10 -11.09 14.16
N PRO A 96 0.93 -11.21 14.81
CA PRO A 96 0.67 -12.31 15.72
C PRO A 96 0.72 -13.63 14.95
N ARG A 97 1.48 -14.59 15.49
CA ARG A 97 1.53 -15.97 15.02
C ARG A 97 0.14 -16.56 15.23
N ARG A 98 -0.51 -17.00 14.15
CA ARG A 98 -1.79 -17.71 14.26
C ARG A 98 -1.54 -19.01 15.02
N THR A 99 -2.01 -19.11 16.26
CA THR A 99 -2.22 -20.39 16.93
C THR A 99 -3.44 -21.03 16.28
N HIS A 100 -3.24 -22.18 15.65
CA HIS A 100 -4.33 -23.01 15.13
C HIS A 100 -5.16 -23.49 16.33
N VAL A 101 -6.31 -22.87 16.58
CA VAL A 101 -7.30 -23.41 17.50
C VAL A 101 -8.13 -24.38 16.65
N GLU A 102 -7.89 -25.67 16.82
CA GLU A 102 -8.81 -26.70 16.34
C GLU A 102 -10.16 -26.47 17.02
N THR A 103 -11.09 -25.86 16.29
CA THR A 103 -12.50 -25.90 16.65
C THR A 103 -12.93 -27.36 16.49
N VAL A 104 -13.05 -28.07 17.61
CA VAL A 104 -13.70 -29.39 17.65
C VAL A 104 -15.14 -29.20 17.17
N VAL A 105 -15.39 -29.58 15.92
CA VAL A 105 -16.71 -29.60 15.31
C VAL A 105 -17.48 -30.77 15.91
N THR A 106 -18.38 -30.51 16.86
CA THR A 106 -19.52 -31.42 17.08
C THR A 106 -20.48 -31.21 15.91
N ALA A 107 -20.48 -32.20 15.01
CA ALA A 107 -21.30 -32.26 13.82
C ALA A 107 -22.79 -32.30 14.16
N GLU A 108 -23.58 -31.35 13.64
CA GLU A 108 -24.91 -31.61 13.04
C GLU A 108 -25.21 -30.56 11.94
N ASN A 109 -25.20 -31.04 10.69
CA ASN A 109 -25.80 -30.53 9.44
C ASN A 109 -25.13 -29.44 8.57
N PRO A 110 -25.29 -29.55 7.22
CA PRO A 110 -24.36 -29.01 6.23
C PRO A 110 -24.90 -27.74 5.54
N ALA A 111 -24.02 -26.78 5.30
CA ALA A 111 -24.22 -25.74 4.30
C ALA A 111 -22.86 -25.32 3.73
N GLU A 112 -22.64 -25.76 2.50
CA GLU A 112 -21.79 -25.21 1.44
C GLU A 112 -20.89 -24.02 1.81
N GLU A 113 -19.58 -24.25 1.88
CA GLU A 113 -18.59 -23.24 1.48
C GLU A 113 -17.42 -23.93 0.75
N GLU A 114 -17.19 -23.49 -0.50
CA GLU A 114 -16.03 -23.81 -1.32
C GLU A 114 -14.74 -23.56 -0.54
N SER A 115 -14.05 -24.63 -0.15
CA SER A 115 -12.69 -24.54 0.37
C SER A 115 -11.72 -24.75 -0.77
N ASP A 116 -11.16 -23.63 -1.21
CA ASP A 116 -10.00 -23.52 -2.09
C ASP A 116 -8.86 -24.42 -1.58
N GLU A 117 -8.34 -25.24 -2.48
CA GLU A 117 -7.31 -26.23 -2.26
C GLU A 117 -6.01 -25.54 -1.80
N SER A 118 -5.50 -25.96 -0.65
CA SER A 118 -4.12 -25.67 -0.24
C SER A 118 -3.51 -26.95 0.31
N GLU A 119 -3.21 -27.86 -0.62
CA GLU A 119 -2.51 -29.13 -0.41
C GLU A 119 -1.01 -28.93 -0.13
N GLU A 120 -0.61 -28.23 0.92
CA GLU A 120 0.83 -28.16 1.29
C GLU A 120 1.01 -28.03 2.81
N ASP A 121 0.92 -29.16 3.54
CA ASP A 121 1.89 -29.57 4.59
C ASP A 121 1.34 -30.73 5.44
N ALA A 122 1.46 -31.96 4.93
CA ALA A 122 1.22 -33.19 5.66
C ALA A 122 2.51 -33.63 6.41
N PHE A 123 2.84 -32.97 7.52
CA PHE A 123 3.76 -33.51 8.52
C PHE A 123 3.14 -33.41 9.92
N GLU A 124 2.68 -34.56 10.44
CA GLU A 124 2.23 -34.71 11.84
C GLU A 124 3.43 -34.52 12.80
N VAL A 125 3.38 -33.50 13.64
CA VAL A 125 4.28 -33.40 14.81
C VAL A 125 3.60 -34.09 15.98
N MET A 126 4.06 -35.30 16.30
CA MET A 126 3.66 -36.00 17.52
C MET A 126 4.07 -35.21 18.78
N GLY A 127 3.08 -34.83 19.58
CA GLY A 127 3.10 -34.94 21.04
C GLY A 127 4.03 -34.01 21.84
N GLY A 128 3.44 -33.12 22.65
CA GLY A 128 4.20 -32.39 23.66
C GLY A 128 3.40 -31.43 24.53
N VAL A 129 2.43 -31.97 25.28
CA VAL A 129 1.89 -31.47 26.57
C VAL A 129 1.60 -29.96 26.72
N VAL A 130 0.31 -29.67 26.86
CA VAL A 130 -0.26 -28.53 27.61
C VAL A 130 0.58 -28.24 28.88
N ALA A 131 1.41 -27.21 28.82
CA ALA A 131 2.07 -26.65 29.99
C ALA A 131 1.47 -25.27 30.26
N ALA A 132 0.88 -25.16 31.45
CA ALA A 132 0.24 -23.98 31.98
C ALA A 132 1.18 -22.75 31.97
N ALA A 133 0.56 -21.60 31.77
CA ALA A 133 1.19 -20.28 31.76
C ALA A 133 2.17 -20.07 32.92
N ALA A 134 3.43 -19.76 32.59
CA ALA A 134 4.39 -19.14 33.49
C ALA A 134 4.46 -17.63 33.19
N PRO A 135 4.49 -16.74 34.22
CA PRO A 135 4.59 -15.31 34.02
C PRO A 135 6.06 -14.94 33.80
N GLY A 136 6.46 -14.63 32.56
CA GLY A 136 7.80 -14.11 32.29
C GLY A 136 8.42 -14.40 30.92
N GLN A 137 7.75 -15.13 30.02
CA GLN A 137 8.27 -15.33 28.66
C GLN A 137 7.91 -14.17 27.75
N GLU A 138 8.93 -13.48 27.25
CA GLU A 138 8.84 -12.48 26.21
C GLU A 138 8.05 -13.04 25.00
N SER A 139 6.94 -12.37 24.68
CA SER A 139 6.03 -12.57 23.55
C SER A 139 6.40 -13.62 22.48
N GLU A 140 6.27 -14.91 22.81
CA GLU A 140 6.41 -16.04 21.86
C GLU A 140 5.37 -16.05 20.71
N GLY A 141 4.54 -15.02 20.64
CA GLY A 141 3.47 -14.87 19.65
C GLY A 141 3.72 -13.84 18.55
N MET A 142 4.81 -13.06 18.52
CA MET A 142 4.96 -11.97 17.53
C MET A 142 6.10 -12.23 16.54
N LYS A 143 5.77 -12.50 15.27
CA LYS A 143 6.77 -12.65 14.21
C LYS A 143 6.97 -11.30 13.52
N LYS A 144 8.20 -10.78 13.55
CA LYS A 144 8.61 -9.63 12.73
C LYS A 144 8.62 -10.06 11.26
N ARG A 145 7.81 -9.40 10.43
CA ARG A 145 7.75 -9.64 8.99
C ARG A 145 8.00 -8.33 8.24
N ASN A 146 8.83 -8.41 7.21
CA ASN A 146 8.99 -7.30 6.28
C ASN A 146 7.80 -7.29 5.29
N ILE A 147 7.00 -6.23 5.31
CA ILE A 147 5.85 -6.07 4.40
C ILE A 147 6.26 -5.11 3.27
N PRO A 148 6.23 -5.55 2.00
CA PRO A 148 6.54 -4.66 0.90
C PRO A 148 5.48 -3.56 0.76
N THR A 149 5.94 -2.35 0.46
CA THR A 149 5.12 -1.16 0.23
C THR A 149 5.42 -0.58 -1.14
N LEU A 150 4.38 -0.30 -1.90
CA LEU A 150 4.47 0.39 -3.18
C LEU A 150 4.06 1.85 -2.98
N LYS A 151 4.90 2.77 -3.47
CA LYS A 151 4.60 4.19 -3.54
C LYS A 151 4.71 4.65 -4.99
N ILE A 152 3.68 5.34 -5.46
CA ILE A 152 3.61 5.86 -6.83
C ILE A 152 3.42 7.37 -6.73
N TYR A 153 4.33 8.11 -7.35
CA TYR A 153 4.21 9.55 -7.51
C TYR A 153 3.61 9.86 -8.88
N LEU A 154 2.63 10.75 -8.91
CA LEU A 154 2.03 11.28 -10.13
C LEU A 154 2.20 12.80 -10.17
N SER A 155 2.56 13.32 -11.34
CA SER A 155 2.56 14.74 -11.64
C SER A 155 2.17 15.01 -13.09
N THR A 156 1.70 16.22 -13.39
CA THR A 156 1.41 16.68 -14.75
C THR A 156 2.65 17.27 -15.45
N VAL A 157 3.74 17.47 -14.71
CA VAL A 157 5.03 17.98 -15.19
C VAL A 157 6.13 17.00 -14.80
N SER A 158 7.18 16.90 -15.63
CA SER A 158 8.34 16.06 -15.34
C SER A 158 9.13 16.62 -14.14
N VAL A 159 9.40 15.77 -13.16
CA VAL A 159 10.11 16.09 -11.92
C VAL A 159 11.50 15.44 -11.98
N LYS A 160 12.56 16.25 -11.97
CA LYS A 160 13.94 15.79 -12.21
C LYS A 160 14.45 14.88 -11.10
N GLU A 161 14.16 15.24 -9.86
CA GLU A 161 14.59 14.55 -8.65
C GLU A 161 14.00 13.13 -8.60
N LEU A 162 12.70 13.01 -8.91
CA LEU A 162 12.01 11.72 -8.99
C LEU A 162 12.46 10.90 -10.20
N LYS A 163 12.70 11.55 -11.33
CA LYS A 163 13.24 10.89 -12.54
C LYS A 163 14.60 10.26 -12.29
N LEU A 164 15.49 10.97 -11.60
CA LEU A 164 16.82 10.47 -11.25
C LEU A 164 16.76 9.33 -10.22
N ALA A 165 15.85 9.42 -9.24
CA ALA A 165 15.76 8.45 -8.17
C ALA A 165 15.06 7.14 -8.58
N PHE A 166 13.99 7.23 -9.38
CA PHE A 166 13.07 6.12 -9.62
C PHE A 166 12.85 5.79 -11.10
N GLY A 167 13.42 6.56 -12.02
CA GLY A 167 13.06 6.51 -13.44
C GLY A 167 11.69 7.13 -13.71
N GLU A 168 11.39 7.41 -14.98
CA GLU A 168 10.15 8.08 -15.40
C GLU A 168 9.36 7.18 -16.35
N GLN A 169 8.06 7.06 -16.07
CA GLN A 169 7.07 6.42 -16.93
C GLN A 169 6.09 7.50 -17.44
N THR A 170 5.83 7.52 -18.75
CA THR A 170 4.95 8.48 -19.43
C THR A 170 3.80 7.77 -20.12
#